data_AF-A0A971J8C4-F1
#
_entry.id   AF-A0A971J8C4-F1
#
_cell.length_a   1.000
_cell.length_b   1.000
_cell.length_c   1.000
_cell.angle_alpha   90.00
_cell.angle_beta   90.00
_cell.angle_gamma   90.00
#
_symmetry.space_group_name_H-M   'P 1'
#
loop_
_entity.id
_entity.type
_entity.pdbx_description
1 polymer ?
#
loop_
_entity_poly.entity_id
_entity_poly.type
_entity_poly.pdbx_seq_one_letter_code
_entity_poly.pdbx_strand_id
1 'polypeptide(L)'
;GTVTRAMFIKMFIRAMYDPEILIDVVPDFDHWAARDVKKAEELGFLAAREYTLKNIAEPITRGEMAKIIVRAYNKFEKNRLTSEDCQQFISKIKDYNQIPKDIQPHVLIAYGSGIISGYSDGRFGANDYATRAQAAAFIIRYLDPSERAKVEGVKKEEPKQTREPTVLRWDDPYRPLPIEGDTFIKPDGTQVVLKIGPAGVLGENQNCDIYGGMAYPDGSLVEHGLIGTESLGHFGETYLVDKYGEGHWWPEWIKIREYYGNKAIKEVKNPKEGQKYGKWFEFYKGKWCWIGPTNQ
;
A
#
# COMPACT_ATOMS: atom_id res chain seq x y z
N GLY A 1 15.44 -7.74 -25.77
CA GLY A 1 16.02 -6.53 -25.16
C GLY A 1 15.61 -6.45 -23.71
N THR A 2 16.56 -6.09 -22.85
CA THR A 2 16.38 -5.86 -21.40
C THR A 2 15.54 -4.62 -21.17
N VAL A 3 14.65 -4.64 -20.18
CA VAL A 3 13.76 -3.52 -19.85
C VAL A 3 14.47 -2.59 -18.86
N THR A 4 14.43 -1.28 -19.11
CA THR A 4 14.91 -0.28 -18.13
C THR A 4 13.81 0.09 -17.14
N ARG A 5 14.16 0.71 -16.01
CA ARG A 5 13.18 1.23 -15.04
C ARG A 5 12.19 2.18 -15.71
N ALA A 6 12.69 3.11 -16.52
CA ALA A 6 11.85 4.04 -17.30
C ALA A 6 10.85 3.31 -18.20
N MET A 7 11.30 2.28 -18.92
CA MET A 7 10.43 1.49 -19.80
C MET A 7 9.33 0.78 -19.02
N PHE A 8 9.68 0.12 -17.92
CA PHE A 8 8.69 -0.62 -17.14
C PHE A 8 7.66 0.31 -16.51
N ILE A 9 8.09 1.40 -15.87
CA ILE A 9 7.19 2.37 -15.24
C ILE A 9 6.22 2.96 -16.27
N LYS A 10 6.73 3.37 -17.44
CA LYS A 10 5.86 3.89 -18.50
C LYS A 10 4.89 2.82 -19.00
N MET A 11 5.34 1.60 -19.26
CA MET A 11 4.44 0.51 -19.67
C MET A 11 3.35 0.28 -18.63
N PHE A 12 3.70 0.26 -17.35
CA PHE A 12 2.78 -0.03 -16.26
C PHE A 12 1.72 1.07 -16.10
N ILE A 13 2.13 2.34 -16.02
CA ILE A 13 1.21 3.47 -15.89
C ILE A 13 0.26 3.57 -17.09
N ARG A 14 0.79 3.40 -18.31
CA ARG A 14 -0.01 3.50 -19.54
C ARG A 14 -0.95 2.32 -19.76
N ALA A 15 -0.67 1.17 -19.16
CA ALA A 15 -1.58 0.04 -19.21
C ALA A 15 -2.73 0.20 -18.20
N MET A 16 -2.50 0.92 -17.10
CA MET A 16 -3.50 1.14 -16.06
C MET A 16 -4.41 2.35 -16.33
N TYR A 17 -3.91 3.38 -17.02
CA TYR A 17 -4.59 4.67 -17.13
C TYR A 17 -4.54 5.25 -18.54
N ASP A 18 -5.58 6.01 -18.86
CA ASP A 18 -5.62 6.83 -20.06
C ASP A 18 -4.51 7.92 -20.02
N PRO A 19 -3.90 8.28 -21.17
CA PRO A 19 -2.91 9.35 -21.25
C PRO A 19 -3.31 10.68 -20.61
N GLU A 20 -4.61 10.99 -20.51
CA GLU A 20 -5.14 12.20 -19.87
C GLU A 20 -4.70 12.36 -18.40
N ILE A 21 -4.43 11.26 -17.69
CA ILE A 21 -4.00 11.31 -16.28
C ILE A 21 -2.65 12.03 -16.08
N LEU A 22 -1.93 12.30 -17.17
CA LEU A 22 -0.58 12.89 -17.18
C LEU A 22 -0.54 14.32 -17.71
N ILE A 23 -1.68 14.93 -18.04
CA ILE A 23 -1.75 16.28 -18.60
C ILE A 23 -1.18 17.31 -17.59
N ASP A 24 -1.62 17.24 -16.34
CA ASP A 24 -1.24 18.19 -15.29
C ASP A 24 -0.03 17.74 -14.44
N VAL A 25 0.61 16.63 -14.82
CA VAL A 25 1.74 16.07 -14.05
C VAL A 25 3.02 16.84 -14.40
N VAL A 26 3.61 17.47 -13.38
CA VAL A 26 4.88 18.20 -13.47
C VAL A 26 6.03 17.30 -13.00
N PRO A 27 6.91 16.83 -13.91
CA PRO A 27 8.00 15.93 -13.54
C PRO A 27 9.14 16.65 -12.81
N ASP A 28 9.88 15.90 -11.98
CA ASP A 28 11.02 16.44 -11.21
C ASP A 28 12.34 16.52 -12.01
N PHE A 29 12.39 15.93 -13.21
CA PHE A 29 13.57 15.89 -14.07
C PHE A 29 13.21 15.76 -15.56
N ASP A 30 14.14 16.11 -16.45
CA ASP A 30 13.97 15.99 -17.90
C ASP A 30 14.27 14.58 -18.39
N HIS A 31 13.22 13.81 -18.72
CA HIS A 31 13.30 12.48 -19.31
C HIS A 31 11.95 12.07 -19.93
N TRP A 32 11.94 11.27 -20.99
CA TRP A 32 10.71 10.86 -21.72
C TRP A 32 9.70 10.04 -20.90
N ALA A 33 10.12 9.50 -19.76
CA ALA A 33 9.30 8.76 -18.80
C ALA A 33 9.03 9.55 -17.50
N ALA A 34 9.54 10.79 -17.38
CA ALA A 34 9.53 11.49 -16.10
C ALA A 34 8.10 11.79 -15.59
N ARG A 35 7.15 12.07 -16.49
CA ARG A 35 5.74 12.23 -16.11
C ARG A 35 5.13 10.93 -15.57
N ASP A 36 5.44 9.81 -16.21
CA ASP A 36 4.97 8.49 -15.77
C ASP A 36 5.57 8.12 -14.40
N VAL A 37 6.84 8.46 -14.15
CA VAL A 37 7.52 8.29 -12.85
C VAL A 37 6.84 9.15 -11.79
N LYS A 38 6.65 10.44 -12.07
CA LYS A 38 6.00 11.35 -11.12
C LYS A 38 4.59 10.88 -10.78
N LYS A 39 3.85 10.41 -11.78
CA LYS A 39 2.52 9.83 -11.56
C LYS A 39 2.58 8.56 -10.69
N ALA A 40 3.56 7.69 -10.91
CA ALA A 40 3.75 6.50 -10.09
C ALA A 40 4.09 6.86 -8.63
N GLU A 41 4.82 7.95 -8.38
CA GLU A 41 5.04 8.50 -7.03
C GLU A 41 3.73 9.03 -6.40
N GLU A 42 2.98 9.88 -7.12
CA GLU A 42 1.67 10.40 -6.67
C GLU A 42 0.68 9.28 -6.34
N LEU A 43 0.73 8.17 -7.09
CA LEU A 43 -0.11 7.01 -6.88
C LEU A 43 0.39 6.11 -5.74
N GLY A 44 1.60 6.32 -5.23
CA GLY A 44 2.24 5.51 -4.19
C GLY A 44 2.82 4.19 -4.68
N PHE A 45 3.04 4.03 -5.99
CA PHE A 45 3.72 2.86 -6.54
C PHE A 45 5.24 2.97 -6.41
N LEU A 46 5.74 4.21 -6.36
CA LEU A 46 7.13 4.55 -6.10
C LEU A 46 7.22 5.43 -4.86
N ALA A 47 8.32 5.31 -4.13
CA ALA A 47 8.70 6.34 -3.16
C ALA A 47 9.22 7.57 -3.91
N ALA A 48 9.06 8.74 -3.31
CA ALA A 48 9.55 9.99 -3.89
C ALA A 48 11.06 9.90 -4.18
N ARG A 49 11.46 10.22 -5.40
CA ARG A 49 12.86 10.17 -5.89
C ARG A 49 13.51 8.80 -5.80
N GLU A 50 12.74 7.72 -5.71
CA GLU A 50 13.24 6.34 -5.79
C GLU A 50 14.01 6.13 -7.11
N TYR A 51 13.49 6.70 -8.20
CA TYR A 51 14.17 6.75 -9.49
C TYR A 51 14.39 8.19 -9.95
N THR A 52 15.63 8.48 -10.34
CA THR A 52 16.09 9.80 -10.78
C THR A 52 16.80 9.68 -12.12
N LEU A 53 17.16 10.81 -12.72
CA LEU A 53 17.94 10.84 -13.97
C LEU A 53 19.21 9.95 -13.91
N LYS A 54 19.79 9.74 -12.72
CA LYS A 54 21.01 8.95 -12.54
C LYS A 54 20.82 7.45 -12.78
N ASN A 55 19.67 6.89 -12.42
CA ASN A 55 19.46 5.44 -12.38
C ASN A 55 18.28 4.95 -13.25
N ILE A 56 17.48 5.86 -13.81
CA ILE A 56 16.24 5.50 -14.51
C ILE A 56 16.47 4.77 -15.84
N ALA A 57 17.63 4.98 -16.47
CA ALA A 57 18.02 4.30 -17.70
C ALA A 57 18.60 2.90 -17.47
N GLU A 58 18.89 2.52 -16.23
CA GLU A 58 19.44 1.20 -15.92
C GLU A 58 18.39 0.09 -16.07
N PRO A 59 18.82 -1.15 -16.35
CA PRO A 59 17.96 -2.33 -16.32
C PRO A 59 17.20 -2.47 -15.00
N ILE A 60 15.91 -2.78 -15.08
CA ILE A 60 15.09 -3.07 -13.90
C ILE A 60 15.07 -4.57 -13.60
N THR A 61 15.21 -4.91 -12.33
CA THR A 61 15.16 -6.27 -11.82
C THR A 61 13.73 -6.77 -11.68
N ARG A 62 13.53 -8.10 -11.67
CA ARG A 62 12.24 -8.72 -11.41
C ARG A 62 11.70 -8.37 -10.01
N GLY A 63 12.58 -8.21 -9.02
CA GLY A 63 12.23 -7.77 -7.67
C GLY A 63 11.68 -6.35 -7.63
N GLU A 64 12.32 -5.40 -8.33
CA GLU A 64 11.80 -4.04 -8.47
C GLU A 64 10.46 -4.01 -9.21
N MET A 65 10.29 -4.82 -10.27
CA MET A 65 8.99 -4.97 -10.94
C MET A 65 7.92 -5.50 -9.97
N ALA A 66 8.24 -6.53 -9.17
CA ALA A 66 7.35 -7.09 -8.16
C ALA A 66 6.92 -6.03 -7.15
N LYS A 67 7.86 -5.23 -6.63
CA LYS A 67 7.58 -4.13 -5.70
C LYS A 67 6.58 -3.12 -6.27
N ILE A 68 6.82 -2.64 -7.49
CA ILE A 68 5.93 -1.67 -8.16
C ILE A 68 4.54 -2.25 -8.38
N ILE A 69 4.45 -3.48 -8.92
CA ILE A 69 3.16 -4.13 -9.18
C ILE A 69 2.41 -4.41 -7.88
N VAL A 70 3.10 -4.91 -6.85
CA VAL A 70 2.47 -5.25 -5.57
C VAL A 70 1.97 -4.01 -4.83
N ARG A 71 2.66 -2.87 -4.92
CA ARG A 71 2.13 -1.61 -4.39
C ARG A 71 0.82 -1.20 -5.05
N ALA A 72 0.69 -1.38 -6.36
CA ALA A 72 -0.57 -1.15 -7.06
C ALA A 72 -1.63 -2.21 -6.69
N TYR A 73 -1.26 -3.49 -6.66
CA TYR A 73 -2.12 -4.59 -6.22
C TYR A 73 -2.69 -4.35 -4.82
N ASN A 74 -1.87 -3.95 -3.86
CA ASN A 74 -2.32 -3.66 -2.51
C ASN A 74 -3.35 -2.53 -2.46
N LYS A 75 -3.30 -1.60 -3.42
CA LYS A 75 -4.21 -0.47 -3.50
C LYS A 75 -5.55 -0.81 -4.17
N PHE A 76 -5.54 -1.64 -5.22
CA PHE A 76 -6.74 -1.82 -6.05
C PHE A 76 -7.35 -3.23 -6.00
N GLU A 77 -6.61 -4.24 -5.53
CA GLU A 77 -7.16 -5.59 -5.43
C GLU A 77 -8.09 -5.69 -4.21
N LYS A 78 -9.38 -5.93 -4.48
CA LYS A 78 -10.42 -6.07 -3.43
C LYS A 78 -10.13 -7.23 -2.48
N ASN A 79 -9.66 -8.34 -3.04
CA ASN A 79 -9.35 -9.57 -2.30
C ASN A 79 -7.84 -9.80 -2.27
N ARG A 80 -7.05 -8.76 -1.96
CA ARG A 80 -5.60 -8.88 -1.91
C ARG A 80 -5.11 -9.94 -0.92
N LEU A 81 -3.96 -10.53 -1.23
CA LEU A 81 -3.15 -11.32 -0.33
C LEU A 81 -2.20 -10.42 0.45
N THR A 82 -1.87 -10.81 1.68
CA THR A 82 -0.76 -10.23 2.46
C THR A 82 0.50 -11.10 2.37
N SER A 83 1.62 -10.61 2.91
CA SER A 83 2.83 -11.42 3.07
C SER A 83 2.57 -12.64 3.96
N GLU A 84 1.72 -12.49 4.97
CA GLU A 84 1.34 -13.52 5.95
C GLU A 84 0.57 -14.66 5.25
N ASP A 85 -0.39 -14.32 4.40
CA ASP A 85 -1.13 -15.28 3.53
C ASP A 85 -0.20 -16.11 2.62
N CYS A 86 1.02 -15.60 2.40
CA CYS A 86 1.99 -16.13 1.47
C CYS A 86 3.21 -16.77 2.14
N GLN A 87 3.26 -16.85 3.48
CA GLN A 87 4.43 -17.36 4.23
C GLN A 87 4.80 -18.79 3.83
N GLN A 88 3.83 -19.64 3.50
CA GLN A 88 4.12 -21.00 3.02
C GLN A 88 4.96 -21.05 1.73
N PHE A 89 5.07 -19.95 0.98
CA PHE A 89 5.87 -19.89 -0.24
C PHE A 89 7.35 -19.64 0.01
N ILE A 90 7.76 -19.24 1.23
CA ILE A 90 9.17 -19.08 1.60
C ILE A 90 9.96 -20.36 1.29
N SER A 91 9.43 -21.52 1.70
CA SER A 91 10.08 -22.81 1.45
C SER A 91 9.97 -23.28 0.00
N LYS A 92 9.11 -22.67 -0.83
CA LYS A 92 8.95 -23.01 -2.25
C LYS A 92 9.85 -22.19 -3.17
N ILE A 93 10.36 -21.04 -2.71
CA ILE A 93 11.23 -20.15 -3.47
C ILE A 93 12.68 -20.40 -3.05
N LYS A 94 13.47 -21.09 -3.89
CA LYS A 94 14.81 -21.57 -3.53
C LYS A 94 15.80 -20.46 -3.17
N ASP A 95 15.69 -19.32 -3.84
CA ASP A 95 16.57 -18.16 -3.67
C ASP A 95 16.00 -17.11 -2.71
N TYR A 96 14.93 -17.42 -1.96
CA TYR A 96 14.24 -16.45 -1.11
C TYR A 96 15.17 -15.70 -0.15
N ASN A 97 16.08 -16.44 0.51
CA ASN A 97 17.03 -15.87 1.47
C ASN A 97 18.10 -14.95 0.83
N GLN A 98 18.22 -14.95 -0.51
CA GLN A 98 19.14 -14.08 -1.26
C GLN A 98 18.44 -12.81 -1.77
N ILE A 99 17.12 -12.71 -1.60
CA ILE A 99 16.32 -11.55 -1.97
C ILE A 99 16.52 -10.47 -0.91
N PRO A 100 16.73 -9.19 -1.29
CA PRO A 100 16.78 -8.08 -0.34
C PRO A 100 15.54 -8.06 0.57
N LYS A 101 15.72 -7.80 1.87
CA LYS A 101 14.64 -7.88 2.87
C LYS A 101 13.45 -6.99 2.51
N ASP A 102 13.70 -5.78 2.01
CA ASP A 102 12.66 -4.84 1.58
C ASP A 102 11.87 -5.30 0.34
N ILE A 103 12.39 -6.29 -0.40
CA ILE A 103 11.76 -6.87 -1.60
C ILE A 103 11.03 -8.18 -1.29
N GLN A 104 11.43 -8.89 -0.22
CA GLN A 104 10.90 -10.19 0.15
C GLN A 104 9.36 -10.23 0.29
N PRO A 105 8.69 -9.29 0.99
CA PRO A 105 7.24 -9.29 1.09
C PRO A 105 6.55 -9.14 -0.28
N HIS A 106 7.10 -8.29 -1.15
CA HIS A 106 6.57 -8.09 -2.50
C HIS A 106 6.74 -9.33 -3.37
N VAL A 107 7.85 -10.06 -3.22
CA VAL A 107 8.06 -11.32 -3.92
C VAL A 107 7.05 -12.38 -3.49
N LEU A 108 6.79 -12.51 -2.19
CA LEU A 108 5.79 -13.45 -1.68
C LEU A 108 4.40 -13.17 -2.26
N ILE A 109 3.96 -11.91 -2.24
CA ILE A 109 2.64 -11.53 -2.75
C ILE A 109 2.59 -11.69 -4.27
N ALA A 110 3.60 -11.25 -5.02
CA ALA A 110 3.64 -11.39 -6.47
C ALA A 110 3.64 -12.87 -6.92
N TYR A 111 4.35 -13.73 -6.19
CA TYR A 111 4.36 -15.17 -6.40
C TYR A 111 3.03 -15.80 -6.02
N GLY A 112 2.54 -15.54 -4.80
CA GLY A 112 1.30 -16.12 -4.26
C GLY A 112 0.05 -15.71 -5.03
N SER A 113 -0.02 -14.47 -5.50
CA SER A 113 -1.11 -13.99 -6.36
C SER A 113 -1.05 -14.52 -7.79
N GLY A 114 0.05 -15.16 -8.20
CA GLY A 114 0.23 -15.67 -9.56
C GLY A 114 0.55 -14.59 -10.60
N ILE A 115 0.84 -13.35 -10.19
CA ILE A 115 1.22 -12.26 -11.09
C ILE A 115 2.61 -12.50 -11.67
N ILE A 116 3.58 -12.84 -10.82
CA ILE A 116 4.95 -13.18 -11.23
C ILE A 116 5.26 -14.61 -10.80
N SER A 117 5.38 -15.50 -11.78
CA SER A 117 5.86 -16.86 -11.55
C SER A 117 7.38 -16.88 -11.42
N GLY A 118 7.89 -17.82 -10.62
CA GLY A 118 9.31 -18.18 -10.62
C GLY A 118 9.76 -18.86 -11.91
N TYR A 119 11.05 -19.14 -11.99
CA TYR A 119 11.64 -19.96 -13.03
C TYR A 119 11.39 -21.45 -12.78
N SER A 120 11.55 -22.26 -13.82
CA SER A 120 11.41 -23.72 -13.74
C SER A 120 12.44 -24.40 -12.84
N ASP A 121 13.55 -23.73 -12.54
CA ASP A 121 14.58 -24.20 -11.59
C ASP A 121 14.16 -24.03 -10.11
N GLY A 122 13.03 -23.39 -9.84
CA GLY A 122 12.49 -23.14 -8.50
C GLY A 122 12.94 -21.82 -7.86
N ARG A 123 13.71 -20.99 -8.56
CA ARG A 123 14.03 -19.63 -8.12
C ARG A 123 12.92 -18.65 -8.48
N PHE A 124 12.78 -17.58 -7.72
CA PHE A 124 12.05 -16.40 -8.17
C PHE A 124 12.90 -15.54 -9.12
N GLY A 125 14.22 -15.48 -8.86
CA GLY A 125 15.19 -14.68 -9.59
C GLY A 125 14.96 -13.18 -9.40
N ALA A 126 14.85 -12.72 -8.15
CA ALA A 126 14.51 -11.32 -7.86
C ALA A 126 15.57 -10.33 -8.37
N ASN A 127 16.84 -10.75 -8.36
CA ASN A 127 17.98 -9.94 -8.83
C ASN A 127 18.17 -10.05 -10.35
N ASP A 128 17.44 -10.94 -11.02
CA ASP A 128 17.56 -11.14 -12.47
C ASP A 128 16.81 -10.01 -13.20
N TYR A 129 17.35 -9.56 -14.33
CA TYR A 129 16.65 -8.61 -15.20
C TYR A 129 15.56 -9.30 -16.01
N ALA A 130 14.46 -8.57 -16.28
CA ALA A 130 13.37 -9.09 -17.10
C ALA A 130 13.44 -8.63 -18.56
N THR A 131 13.00 -9.53 -19.44
CA THR A 131 12.76 -9.21 -20.85
C THR A 131 11.46 -8.41 -21.02
N ARG A 132 11.32 -7.70 -22.15
CA ARG A 132 10.08 -6.98 -22.50
C ARG A 132 8.84 -7.88 -22.50
N ALA A 133 8.99 -9.12 -22.95
CA ALA A 133 7.90 -10.10 -22.97
C ALA A 133 7.48 -10.50 -21.54
N GLN A 134 8.44 -10.74 -20.65
CA GLN A 134 8.14 -11.01 -19.24
C GLN A 134 7.47 -9.82 -18.56
N ALA A 135 7.99 -8.60 -18.77
CA ALA A 135 7.38 -7.38 -18.24
C ALA A 135 5.92 -7.24 -18.69
N ALA A 136 5.64 -7.39 -19.99
CA ALA A 136 4.28 -7.34 -20.52
C ALA A 136 3.38 -8.42 -19.90
N ALA A 137 3.87 -9.65 -19.77
CA ALA A 137 3.12 -10.74 -19.14
C ALA A 137 2.76 -10.41 -17.68
N PHE A 138 3.68 -9.84 -16.89
CA PHE A 138 3.39 -9.46 -15.50
C PHE A 138 2.31 -8.38 -15.41
N ILE A 139 2.35 -7.39 -16.31
CA ILE A 139 1.36 -6.32 -16.38
C ILE A 139 -0.01 -6.89 -16.75
N ILE A 140 -0.09 -7.78 -17.74
CA ILE A 140 -1.35 -8.43 -18.15
C ILE A 140 -1.94 -9.23 -16.98
N ARG A 141 -1.14 -10.05 -16.29
CA ARG A 141 -1.61 -10.84 -15.13
C ARG A 141 -2.04 -10.00 -13.94
N TYR A 142 -1.44 -8.82 -13.80
CA TYR A 142 -1.90 -7.86 -12.82
C TYR A 142 -3.30 -7.31 -13.18
N LEU A 143 -3.45 -6.83 -14.42
CA LEU A 143 -4.67 -6.20 -14.92
C LEU A 143 -5.85 -7.17 -15.10
N ASP A 144 -5.56 -8.40 -15.49
CA ASP A 144 -6.54 -9.46 -15.70
C ASP A 144 -6.26 -10.64 -14.76
N PRO A 145 -7.02 -10.78 -13.66
CA PRO A 145 -6.88 -11.89 -12.74
C PRO A 145 -7.05 -13.27 -13.37
N SER A 146 -7.75 -13.39 -14.50
CA SER A 146 -7.95 -14.67 -15.19
C SER A 146 -6.67 -15.19 -15.88
N GLU A 147 -5.73 -14.29 -16.18
CA GLU A 147 -4.43 -14.60 -16.81
C GLU A 147 -3.36 -15.02 -15.79
N ARG A 148 -3.64 -14.86 -14.49
CA ARG A 148 -2.69 -15.17 -13.40
C ARG A 148 -2.32 -16.65 -13.43
N ALA A 149 -1.05 -16.92 -13.09
CA ALA A 149 -0.60 -18.29 -12.92
C ALA A 149 -1.35 -18.97 -11.78
N LYS A 150 -1.71 -20.24 -11.96
CA LYS A 150 -2.34 -21.03 -10.89
C LYS A 150 -1.33 -21.32 -9.80
N VAL A 151 -1.63 -20.90 -8.57
CA VAL A 151 -0.78 -21.12 -7.40
C VAL A 151 -1.58 -21.88 -6.36
N GLU A 152 -1.11 -23.09 -6.03
CA GLU A 152 -1.75 -23.93 -5.03
C GLU A 152 -1.29 -23.61 -3.61
N GLY A 153 -2.24 -23.69 -2.67
CA GLY A 153 -1.97 -23.56 -1.25
C GLY A 153 -1.97 -22.13 -0.73
N VAL A 154 -2.44 -21.16 -1.51
CA VAL A 154 -2.77 -19.83 -0.98
C VAL A 154 -3.95 -19.98 -0.02
N LYS A 155 -3.71 -19.69 1.26
CA LYS A 155 -4.76 -19.60 2.27
C LYS A 155 -4.74 -18.18 2.80
N LYS A 156 -5.87 -17.47 2.67
CA LYS A 156 -6.04 -16.24 3.43
C LYS A 156 -6.09 -16.63 4.89
N GLU A 157 -5.06 -16.26 5.65
CA GLU A 157 -5.13 -16.43 7.08
C GLU A 157 -6.16 -15.42 7.59
N GLU A 158 -7.14 -15.90 8.36
CA GLU A 158 -7.94 -14.96 9.14
C GLU A 158 -7.00 -14.23 10.12
N PRO A 159 -7.22 -12.93 10.38
CA PRO A 159 -6.40 -12.21 11.36
C PRO A 159 -6.49 -12.94 12.71
N LYS A 160 -5.46 -13.70 13.06
CA LYS A 160 -5.39 -14.37 14.36
C LYS A 160 -5.02 -13.30 15.38
N GLN A 161 -5.76 -13.23 16.49
CA GLN A 161 -5.32 -12.47 17.66
C GLN A 161 -3.96 -13.04 18.09
N THR A 162 -2.92 -12.22 17.96
CA THR A 162 -1.53 -12.60 18.24
C THR A 162 -1.22 -12.58 19.74
N ARG A 163 -2.08 -11.93 20.52
CA ARG A 163 -2.04 -11.85 21.99
C ARG A 163 -3.43 -11.55 22.53
N GLU A 164 -3.59 -11.71 23.85
CA GLU A 164 -4.77 -11.22 24.56
C GLU A 164 -4.82 -9.68 24.52
N PRO A 165 -6.03 -9.08 24.49
CA PRO A 165 -6.19 -7.64 24.63
C PRO A 165 -5.56 -7.08 25.91
N THR A 166 -4.96 -5.90 25.80
CA THR A 166 -4.27 -5.23 26.90
C THR A 166 -4.51 -3.72 26.88
N VAL A 167 -3.95 -3.02 27.86
CA VAL A 167 -3.96 -1.56 27.91
C VAL A 167 -2.78 -1.02 27.12
N LEU A 168 -3.05 -0.14 26.16
CA LEU A 168 -2.06 0.59 25.38
C LEU A 168 -2.07 2.04 25.83
N ARG A 169 -0.92 2.59 26.19
CA ARG A 169 -0.81 4.01 26.54
C ARG A 169 -0.12 4.78 25.42
N TRP A 170 -0.67 5.93 25.03
CA TRP A 170 -0.06 6.76 23.99
C TRP A 170 1.38 7.20 24.33
N ASP A 171 1.66 7.40 25.63
CA ASP A 171 2.99 7.81 26.13
C ASP A 171 4.01 6.66 26.24
N ASP A 172 3.61 5.42 25.95
CA ASP A 172 4.52 4.27 25.86
C ASP A 172 4.93 4.06 24.39
N PRO A 173 6.17 4.41 24.00
CA PRO A 173 6.64 4.21 22.64
C PRO A 173 6.91 2.73 22.29
N TYR A 174 7.05 1.86 23.29
CA TYR A 174 7.33 0.43 23.09
C TYR A 174 6.12 -0.47 23.30
N ARG A 175 4.92 0.13 23.38
CA ARG A 175 3.66 -0.59 23.43
C ARG A 175 3.55 -1.59 22.26
N PRO A 176 2.89 -2.74 22.46
CA PRO A 176 2.72 -3.70 21.39
C PRO A 176 1.81 -3.14 20.28
N LEU A 177 1.91 -3.71 19.07
CA LEU A 177 1.01 -3.36 17.96
C LEU A 177 -0.46 -3.49 18.40
N PRO A 178 -1.32 -2.52 18.04
CA PRO A 178 -2.71 -2.51 18.45
C PRO A 178 -3.48 -3.65 17.79
N ILE A 179 -4.35 -4.30 18.57
CA ILE A 179 -5.30 -5.30 18.12
C ILE A 179 -6.72 -4.92 18.56
N GLU A 180 -7.73 -5.54 17.94
CA GLU A 180 -9.11 -5.40 18.39
C GLU A 180 -9.28 -5.88 19.84
N GLY A 181 -9.97 -5.08 20.65
CA GLY A 181 -10.22 -5.32 22.07
C GLY A 181 -9.26 -4.59 23.01
N ASP A 182 -8.12 -4.09 22.54
CA ASP A 182 -7.20 -3.33 23.38
C ASP A 182 -7.86 -2.07 23.94
N THR A 183 -7.49 -1.66 25.15
CA THR A 183 -7.89 -0.37 25.72
C THR A 183 -6.79 0.66 25.48
N PHE A 184 -7.03 1.57 24.54
CA PHE A 184 -6.11 2.65 24.22
C PHE A 184 -6.37 3.88 25.11
N ILE A 185 -5.33 4.34 25.82
CA ILE A 185 -5.34 5.55 26.64
C ILE A 185 -4.71 6.69 25.84
N LYS A 186 -5.54 7.68 25.49
CA LYS A 186 -5.16 8.88 24.74
C LYS A 186 -4.31 9.85 25.59
N PRO A 187 -3.65 10.84 24.97
CA PRO A 187 -2.91 11.88 25.69
C PRO A 187 -3.74 12.64 26.73
N ASP A 188 -5.04 12.81 26.49
CA ASP A 188 -5.96 13.48 27.40
C ASP A 188 -6.49 12.57 28.53
N GLY A 189 -6.03 11.32 28.60
CA GLY A 189 -6.46 10.31 29.56
C GLY A 189 -7.73 9.55 29.18
N THR A 190 -8.40 9.92 28.08
CA THR A 190 -9.59 9.23 27.60
C THR A 190 -9.24 7.80 27.19
N GLN A 191 -10.05 6.83 27.62
CA GLN A 191 -9.88 5.42 27.29
C GLN A 191 -10.85 5.02 26.18
N VAL A 192 -10.33 4.26 25.21
CA VAL A 192 -11.11 3.75 24.07
C VAL A 192 -10.78 2.28 23.89
N VAL A 193 -11.80 1.42 23.93
CA VAL A 193 -11.65 0.02 23.52
C VAL A 193 -11.63 -0.04 22.00
N LEU A 194 -10.50 -0.48 21.43
CA LEU A 194 -10.28 -0.52 19.99
C LEU A 194 -11.20 -1.55 19.32
N LYS A 195 -11.79 -1.16 18.20
CA LYS A 195 -12.68 -1.98 17.39
C LYS A 195 -12.34 -1.83 15.91
N ILE A 196 -12.62 -2.87 15.14
CA ILE A 196 -12.55 -2.78 13.69
C ILE A 196 -13.83 -2.09 13.20
N GLY A 197 -13.68 -0.96 12.53
CA GLY A 197 -14.78 -0.23 11.94
C GLY A 197 -15.30 -0.88 10.66
N PRO A 198 -16.39 -0.33 10.09
CA PRO A 198 -17.05 -0.93 8.94
C PRO A 198 -16.23 -0.89 7.64
N ALA A 199 -15.19 -0.05 7.54
CA ALA A 199 -14.21 -0.11 6.44
C ALA A 199 -13.15 -1.20 6.64
N GLY A 200 -13.23 -1.97 7.74
CA GLY A 200 -12.27 -3.02 8.07
C GLY A 200 -10.93 -2.46 8.57
N VAL A 201 -10.97 -1.33 9.27
CA VAL A 201 -9.79 -0.65 9.84
C VAL A 201 -9.95 -0.55 11.36
N LEU A 202 -8.92 -0.95 12.10
CA LEU A 202 -8.88 -0.85 13.57
C LEU A 202 -8.81 0.62 13.99
N GLY A 203 -9.62 1.05 14.96
CA GLY A 203 -9.60 2.44 15.41
C GLY A 203 -10.39 3.41 14.52
N GLU A 204 -10.96 2.92 13.40
CA GLU A 204 -11.76 3.73 12.49
C GLU A 204 -12.93 4.40 13.23
N ASN A 205 -13.05 5.71 13.03
CA ASN A 205 -14.03 6.57 13.68
C ASN A 205 -13.90 6.71 15.21
N GLN A 206 -12.84 6.19 15.83
CA GLN A 206 -12.64 6.24 17.29
C GLN A 206 -11.79 7.45 17.76
N ASN A 207 -11.37 8.34 16.84
CA ASN A 207 -10.57 9.54 17.13
C ASN A 207 -9.29 9.22 17.92
N CYS A 208 -8.60 8.15 17.57
CA CYS A 208 -7.37 7.73 18.23
C CYS A 208 -6.22 7.62 17.24
N ASP A 209 -5.08 8.16 17.65
CA ASP A 209 -3.79 8.04 16.98
C ASP A 209 -3.06 6.82 17.56
N ILE A 210 -3.41 5.62 17.08
CA ILE A 210 -2.99 4.36 17.70
C ILE A 210 -1.51 4.03 17.42
N TYR A 211 -0.96 4.53 16.31
CA TYR A 211 0.44 4.30 15.92
C TYR A 211 1.38 5.46 16.24
N GLY A 212 0.89 6.71 16.32
CA GLY A 212 1.73 7.89 16.57
C GLY A 212 2.53 7.77 17.86
N GLY A 213 3.82 8.08 17.80
CA GLY A 213 4.74 7.98 18.93
C GLY A 213 5.25 6.57 19.24
N MET A 214 4.87 5.53 18.48
CA MET A 214 5.53 4.22 18.59
C MET A 214 6.97 4.30 18.09
N ALA A 215 7.89 3.58 18.74
CA ALA A 215 9.30 3.54 18.36
C ALA A 215 9.58 2.48 17.30
N TYR A 216 10.39 2.86 16.32
CA TYR A 216 11.08 1.95 15.42
C TYR A 216 12.32 1.33 16.11
N PRO A 217 12.89 0.24 15.56
CA PRO A 217 14.08 -0.41 16.12
C PRO A 217 15.31 0.51 16.25
N ASP A 218 15.40 1.57 15.45
CA ASP A 218 16.47 2.57 15.50
C ASP A 218 16.21 3.68 16.54
N GLY A 219 15.09 3.62 17.25
CA GLY A 219 14.67 4.59 18.26
C GLY A 219 13.94 5.82 17.70
N SER A 220 13.80 5.96 16.37
CA SER A 220 12.95 7.00 15.78
C SER A 220 11.47 6.71 16.05
N LEU A 221 10.62 7.74 16.08
CA LEU A 221 9.21 7.60 16.40
C LEU A 221 8.32 7.73 15.15
N VAL A 222 7.16 7.09 15.18
CA VAL A 222 6.11 7.28 14.17
C VAL A 222 5.54 8.70 14.30
N GLU A 223 5.66 9.48 13.23
CA GLU A 223 5.14 10.84 13.15
C GLU A 223 4.33 11.04 11.87
N HIS A 224 3.44 12.04 11.88
CA HIS A 224 2.65 12.41 10.70
C HIS A 224 3.57 12.72 9.50
N GLY A 225 3.29 12.09 8.37
CA GLY A 225 4.02 12.25 7.11
C GLY A 225 5.25 11.33 6.96
N LEU A 226 5.61 10.55 7.98
CA LEU A 226 6.72 9.60 7.88
C LEU A 226 6.33 8.32 7.14
N ILE A 227 7.33 7.70 6.52
CA ILE A 227 7.19 6.41 5.83
C ILE A 227 7.40 5.29 6.84
N GLY A 228 6.43 4.38 6.90
CA GLY A 228 6.47 3.19 7.73
C GLY A 228 7.59 2.23 7.34
N THR A 229 8.04 1.46 8.32
CA THR A 229 9.04 0.40 8.12
C THR A 229 8.40 -0.98 8.32
N GLU A 230 9.12 -2.04 7.95
CA GLU A 230 8.66 -3.43 8.12
C GLU A 230 8.37 -3.78 9.58
N SER A 231 9.08 -3.14 10.53
CA SER A 231 8.95 -3.41 11.97
C SER A 231 7.55 -3.16 12.54
N LEU A 232 6.77 -2.29 11.90
CA LEU A 232 5.38 -2.01 12.27
C LEU A 232 4.37 -2.59 11.27
N GLY A 233 4.82 -3.37 10.28
CA GLY A 233 3.94 -3.99 9.28
C GLY A 233 3.50 -3.07 8.14
N HIS A 234 4.04 -1.85 8.05
CA HIS A 234 3.60 -0.80 7.12
C HIS A 234 4.76 -0.26 6.26
N PHE A 235 5.59 -1.17 5.74
CA PHE A 235 6.78 -0.80 4.98
C PHE A 235 6.45 0.02 3.73
N GLY A 236 6.99 1.24 3.65
CA GLY A 236 6.80 2.12 2.50
C GLY A 236 5.45 2.85 2.48
N GLU A 237 4.69 2.81 3.58
CA GLU A 237 3.37 3.44 3.69
C GLU A 237 3.47 4.74 4.49
N THR A 238 2.89 5.84 3.99
CA THR A 238 2.88 7.10 4.75
C THR A 238 1.94 7.00 5.95
N TYR A 239 2.38 7.44 7.12
CA TYR A 239 1.52 7.63 8.28
C TYR A 239 0.83 8.98 8.25
N LEU A 240 -0.48 9.04 8.48
CA LEU A 240 -1.21 10.31 8.49
C LEU A 240 -2.19 10.36 9.67
N VAL A 241 -2.26 11.54 10.28
CA VAL A 241 -3.19 11.89 11.36
C VAL A 241 -4.11 12.99 10.87
N ASP A 242 -5.42 12.84 11.10
CA ASP A 242 -6.43 13.83 10.74
C ASP A 242 -6.63 14.90 11.82
N LYS A 243 -7.44 15.92 11.50
CA LYS A 243 -7.73 17.03 12.42
C LYS A 243 -8.56 16.64 13.65
N TYR A 244 -9.12 15.43 13.70
CA TYR A 244 -9.89 14.90 14.82
C TYR A 244 -9.04 14.02 15.73
N GLY A 245 -7.73 13.89 15.45
CA GLY A 245 -6.80 13.07 16.21
C GLY A 245 -6.89 11.57 15.88
N GLU A 246 -7.45 11.22 14.71
CA GLU A 246 -7.47 9.86 14.21
C GLU A 246 -6.24 9.62 13.33
N GLY A 247 -5.45 8.59 13.63
CA GLY A 247 -4.19 8.31 12.96
C GLY A 247 -4.15 6.90 12.38
N HIS A 248 -3.84 6.81 11.08
CA HIS A 248 -3.80 5.56 10.32
C HIS A 248 -2.72 5.61 9.23
N TRP A 249 -2.31 4.45 8.75
CA TRP A 249 -1.44 4.34 7.58
C TRP A 249 -2.22 4.62 6.29
N TRP A 250 -1.52 5.08 5.25
CA TRP A 250 -2.17 5.51 4.01
C TRP A 250 -3.10 4.45 3.38
N PRO A 251 -2.77 3.15 3.34
CA PRO A 251 -3.70 2.14 2.83
C PRO A 251 -4.95 1.93 3.68
N GLU A 252 -4.88 2.18 4.98
CA GLU A 252 -6.04 2.18 5.87
C GLU A 252 -6.92 3.40 5.59
N TRP A 253 -6.32 4.58 5.42
CA TRP A 253 -7.03 5.78 4.96
C TRP A 253 -7.72 5.59 3.60
N ILE A 254 -7.10 4.84 2.68
CA ILE A 254 -7.74 4.48 1.40
C ILE A 254 -8.98 3.62 1.63
N LYS A 255 -8.91 2.58 2.48
CA LYS A 255 -10.10 1.76 2.82
C LYS A 255 -11.23 2.61 3.37
N ILE A 256 -10.92 3.50 4.33
CA ILE A 256 -11.88 4.44 4.92
C ILE A 256 -12.49 5.33 3.82
N ARG A 257 -11.65 5.94 2.99
CA ARG A 257 -12.08 6.80 1.88
C ARG A 257 -13.02 6.06 0.93
N GLU A 258 -12.66 4.88 0.47
CA GLU A 258 -13.47 4.11 -0.45
C GLU A 258 -14.81 3.70 0.16
N TYR A 259 -14.80 3.24 1.41
CA TYR A 259 -16.01 2.83 2.11
C TYR A 259 -17.01 3.99 2.24
N TYR A 260 -16.60 5.11 2.84
CA TYR A 260 -17.50 6.26 3.05
C TYR A 260 -17.86 6.98 1.74
N GLY A 261 -16.96 7.04 0.76
CA GLY A 261 -17.27 7.62 -0.54
C GLY A 261 -18.36 6.86 -1.28
N ASN A 262 -18.26 5.52 -1.31
CA ASN A 262 -19.28 4.66 -1.90
C ASN A 262 -20.62 4.76 -1.15
N LYS A 263 -20.57 4.83 0.19
CA LYS A 263 -21.76 5.02 1.03
C LYS A 263 -22.43 6.37 0.75
N ALA A 264 -21.66 7.46 0.65
CA ALA A 264 -22.18 8.80 0.36
C ALA A 264 -22.95 8.83 -0.98
N ILE A 265 -22.40 8.19 -2.02
CA ILE A 265 -23.04 8.08 -3.34
C ILE A 265 -24.35 7.27 -3.27
N LYS A 266 -24.35 6.16 -2.53
CA LYS A 266 -25.52 5.26 -2.45
C LYS A 266 -26.65 5.83 -1.60
N GLU A 267 -26.32 6.47 -0.48
CA GLU A 267 -27.29 6.88 0.53
C GLU A 267 -27.85 8.28 0.27
N VAL A 268 -27.08 9.18 -0.35
CA VAL A 268 -27.49 10.57 -0.57
C VAL A 268 -27.83 10.79 -2.04
N LYS A 269 -29.13 10.74 -2.37
CA LYS A 269 -29.62 10.87 -3.75
C LYS A 269 -29.54 12.29 -4.32
N ASN A 270 -29.78 13.31 -3.50
CA ASN A 270 -29.80 14.72 -3.91
C ASN A 270 -28.94 15.57 -2.96
N PRO A 271 -27.62 15.39 -2.97
CA PRO A 271 -26.73 16.15 -2.10
C PRO A 271 -26.73 17.64 -2.47
N LYS A 272 -26.57 18.49 -1.46
CA LYS A 272 -26.43 19.94 -1.62
C LYS A 272 -24.95 20.35 -1.58
N GLU A 273 -24.60 21.44 -2.24
CA GLU A 273 -23.25 22.00 -2.16
C GLU A 273 -22.86 22.28 -0.69
N GLY A 274 -21.66 21.87 -0.29
CA GLY A 274 -21.16 21.95 1.08
C GLY A 274 -21.74 20.90 2.04
N GLN A 275 -22.62 20.01 1.57
CA GLN A 275 -23.16 18.94 2.42
C GLN A 275 -22.05 17.96 2.78
N LYS A 276 -21.94 17.64 4.08
CA LYS A 276 -20.96 16.67 4.58
C LYS A 276 -21.55 15.26 4.67
N TYR A 277 -20.68 14.27 4.53
CA TYR A 277 -20.97 12.87 4.79
C TYR A 277 -19.86 12.27 5.67
N GLY A 278 -20.23 11.89 6.90
CA GLY A 278 -19.25 11.53 7.91
C GLY A 278 -18.23 12.65 8.18
N LYS A 279 -17.02 12.27 8.57
CA LYS A 279 -15.93 13.20 8.91
C LYS A 279 -15.16 13.73 7.71
N TRP A 280 -15.11 12.95 6.62
CA TRP A 280 -14.10 13.08 5.58
C TRP A 280 -14.64 13.29 4.17
N PHE A 281 -15.95 13.46 3.98
CA PHE A 281 -16.52 13.78 2.68
C PHE A 281 -17.37 15.05 2.70
N GLU A 282 -17.24 15.82 1.64
CA GLU A 282 -18.05 17.01 1.36
C GLU A 282 -18.48 17.02 -0.11
N PHE A 283 -19.74 17.34 -0.37
CA PHE A 283 -20.26 17.46 -1.72
C PHE A 283 -19.90 18.83 -2.28
N TYR A 284 -19.08 18.84 -3.33
CA TYR A 284 -18.56 20.05 -3.93
C TYR A 284 -18.45 19.91 -5.44
N LYS A 285 -18.92 20.91 -6.19
CA LYS A 285 -18.92 20.93 -7.67
C LYS A 285 -19.53 19.66 -8.28
N GLY A 286 -20.67 19.22 -7.74
CA GLY A 286 -21.43 18.10 -8.29
C GLY A 286 -20.86 16.71 -7.98
N LYS A 287 -19.88 16.58 -7.08
CA LYS A 287 -19.32 15.28 -6.67
C LYS A 287 -18.97 15.25 -5.19
N TRP A 288 -18.94 14.04 -4.63
CA TRP A 288 -18.40 13.80 -3.29
C TRP A 288 -16.87 13.89 -3.32
N CYS A 289 -16.31 14.85 -2.59
CA CYS A 289 -14.88 15.10 -2.48
C CYS A 289 -14.35 14.62 -1.12
N TRP A 290 -13.19 13.97 -1.14
CA TRP A 290 -12.45 13.62 0.07
C TRP A 290 -11.83 14.88 0.68
N ILE A 291 -12.07 15.10 1.96
CA ILE A 291 -11.53 16.20 2.77
C ILE A 291 -10.77 15.69 4.01
N GLY A 292 -10.47 14.39 4.04
CA GLY A 292 -9.61 13.77 5.06
C GLY A 292 -8.12 13.88 4.71
N PRO A 293 -7.25 13.13 5.42
CA PRO A 293 -5.81 13.18 5.18
C PRO A 293 -5.42 12.84 3.74
N THR A 294 -4.37 13.48 3.24
CA THR A 294 -3.82 13.28 1.89
C THR A 294 -2.30 13.18 1.97
N ASN A 295 -1.73 12.25 1.21
CA ASN A 295 -0.29 12.23 0.96
C ASN A 295 0.05 13.45 0.06
N GLN A 296 0.90 14.36 0.53
CA GLN A 296 1.39 15.52 -0.24
C GLN A 296 2.63 15.15 -1.04
#